data_AF-A0A8J7ZSU0-F1
#
_entry.id   AF-A0A8J7ZSU0-F1
#
_cell.length_a   1.000
_cell.length_b   1.000
_cell.length_c   1.000
_cell.angle_alpha   90.00
_cell.angle_beta   90.00
_cell.angle_gamma   90.00
#
_symmetry.space_group_name_H-M   'P 1'
#
loop_
_entity.id
_entity.type
_entity.pdbx_description
1 polymer ?
#
loop_
_entity_poly.entity_id
_entity_poly.type
_entity_poly.pdbx_seq_one_letter_code
_entity_poly.pdbx_strand_id
1 'polypeptide(L)'
;MATEQAEVEGMDSHLRSITVTSLASIGGIAAALLSSVMTSGMSPAAAATHQPAQLVVLAVVLVQIPLYRVLGVYGEDGPGTKDYLFIAFMTFSLWFVTWGIMLETGFQV
;
A
#
# COMPACT_ATOMS: atom_id res chain seq x y z
N MET A 1 -10.13 -10.41 -35.76
CA MET A 1 -8.84 -10.84 -35.17
C MET A 1 -8.01 -9.67 -34.64
N ALA A 2 -7.77 -8.58 -35.39
CA ALA A 2 -7.01 -7.43 -34.85
C ALA A 2 -7.76 -6.60 -33.78
N THR A 3 -9.08 -6.43 -33.91
CA THR A 3 -9.91 -5.69 -32.94
C THR A 3 -10.13 -6.46 -31.64
N GLU A 4 -10.21 -7.78 -31.71
CA GLU A 4 -10.37 -8.67 -30.54
C GLU A 4 -9.11 -8.68 -29.67
N GLN A 5 -7.91 -8.63 -30.27
CA GLN A 5 -6.65 -8.53 -29.50
C GLN A 5 -6.50 -7.19 -28.78
N ALA A 6 -6.88 -6.08 -29.45
CA ALA A 6 -6.84 -4.76 -28.84
C ALA A 6 -7.80 -4.61 -27.63
N GLU A 7 -8.94 -5.30 -27.67
CA GLU A 7 -9.92 -5.30 -26.56
C GLU A 7 -9.42 -6.09 -25.35
N VAL A 8 -8.79 -7.26 -25.58
CA VAL A 8 -8.20 -8.09 -24.51
C VAL A 8 -7.05 -7.36 -23.81
N GLU A 9 -6.14 -6.74 -24.57
CA GLU A 9 -4.99 -6.00 -24.01
C GLU A 9 -5.44 -4.77 -23.19
N GLY A 10 -6.51 -4.10 -23.62
CA GLY A 10 -7.15 -3.02 -22.87
C GLY A 10 -7.75 -3.48 -21.54
N MET A 11 -8.41 -4.65 -21.52
CA MET A 11 -9.01 -5.23 -20.32
C MET A 11 -7.93 -5.60 -19.28
N ASP A 12 -6.84 -6.24 -19.73
CA ASP A 12 -5.72 -6.64 -18.87
C ASP A 12 -5.04 -5.43 -18.22
N SER A 13 -4.85 -4.35 -18.99
CA SER A 13 -4.32 -3.09 -18.47
C SER A 13 -5.22 -2.48 -17.38
N HIS A 14 -6.53 -2.54 -17.57
CA HIS A 14 -7.49 -2.01 -16.61
C HIS A 14 -7.47 -2.81 -15.30
N LEU A 15 -7.51 -4.14 -15.40
CA LEU A 15 -7.44 -5.06 -14.26
C LEU A 15 -6.12 -4.91 -13.49
N ARG A 16 -5.00 -4.73 -14.19
CA ARG A 16 -3.70 -4.41 -13.57
C ARG A 16 -3.79 -3.13 -12.74
N SER A 17 -4.32 -2.05 -13.29
CA SER A 17 -4.42 -0.78 -12.57
C SER A 17 -5.29 -0.86 -11.31
N ILE A 18 -6.42 -1.57 -11.40
CA ILE A 18 -7.34 -1.79 -10.26
C ILE A 18 -6.64 -2.61 -9.19
N THR A 19 -5.96 -3.69 -9.60
CA THR A 19 -5.24 -4.60 -8.68
C THR A 19 -4.15 -3.85 -7.92
N VAL A 20 -3.29 -3.10 -8.62
CA VAL A 20 -2.21 -2.32 -7.99
C VAL A 20 -2.77 -1.30 -7.01
N THR A 21 -3.80 -0.55 -7.42
CA THR A 21 -4.40 0.48 -6.56
C THR A 21 -5.05 -0.15 -5.32
N SER A 22 -5.75 -1.27 -5.49
CA SER A 22 -6.46 -1.95 -4.40
C SER A 22 -5.49 -2.55 -3.38
N LEU A 23 -4.46 -3.26 -3.85
CA LEU A 23 -3.42 -3.83 -2.98
C LEU A 23 -2.59 -2.75 -2.28
N ALA A 24 -2.26 -1.67 -2.98
CA ALA A 24 -1.54 -0.54 -2.39
C ALA A 24 -2.37 0.09 -1.26
N SER A 25 -3.68 0.23 -1.49
CA SER A 25 -4.62 0.80 -0.53
C SER A 25 -4.80 -0.09 0.70
N ILE A 26 -5.05 -1.39 0.49
CA ILE A 26 -5.19 -2.38 1.57
C ILE A 26 -3.90 -2.46 2.38
N GLY A 27 -2.73 -2.45 1.73
CA GLY A 27 -1.44 -2.45 2.42
C GLY A 27 -1.24 -1.22 3.30
N GLY A 28 -1.67 -0.03 2.85
CA GLY A 28 -1.62 1.20 3.67
C GLY A 28 -2.46 1.09 4.94
N ILE A 29 -3.68 0.57 4.82
CA ILE A 29 -4.58 0.34 5.97
C ILE A 29 -3.99 -0.70 6.92
N ALA A 30 -3.47 -1.82 6.39
CA ALA A 30 -2.83 -2.86 7.21
C ALA A 30 -1.61 -2.31 7.96
N ALA A 31 -0.80 -1.47 7.32
CA ALA A 31 0.32 -0.79 7.96
C ALA A 31 -0.15 0.14 9.10
N ALA A 32 -1.28 0.82 8.94
CA ALA A 32 -1.81 1.73 9.96
C ALA A 32 -2.28 0.95 11.19
N LEU A 33 -2.95 -0.19 10.98
CA LEU A 33 -3.36 -1.11 12.04
C LEU A 33 -2.15 -1.69 12.79
N LEU A 34 -1.12 -2.12 12.07
CA LEU A 34 0.13 -2.58 12.68
C LEU A 34 0.80 -1.47 13.52
N SER A 35 0.83 -0.24 12.99
CA SER A 35 1.37 0.93 13.68
C SER A 35 0.59 1.21 14.97
N SER A 36 -0.74 1.14 14.94
CA SER A 36 -1.57 1.37 16.12
C SER A 36 -1.44 0.28 17.18
N VAL A 37 -1.25 -0.99 16.78
CA VAL A 37 -0.99 -2.08 17.73
C VAL A 37 0.34 -1.86 18.44
N MET A 38 1.37 -1.42 17.72
CA MET A 38 2.70 -1.11 18.28
C MET A 38 2.70 0.11 19.22
N THR A 39 1.78 1.05 19.03
CA THR A 39 1.64 2.25 19.87
C THR A 39 0.48 2.16 20.86
N SER A 40 -0.07 0.96 21.08
CA SER A 40 -1.15 0.75 22.04
C SER A 40 -0.74 1.21 23.44
N GLY A 41 -1.63 1.95 24.11
CA GLY A 41 -1.38 2.52 25.44
C GLY A 41 -0.48 3.76 25.49
N MET A 42 0.07 4.22 24.36
CA MET A 42 0.79 5.50 24.29
C MET A 42 -0.19 6.67 24.13
N SER A 43 0.21 7.87 24.57
CA SER A 43 -0.50 9.08 24.19
C SER A 43 -0.33 9.34 22.68
N PRO A 44 -1.29 10.01 22.01
CA PRO A 44 -1.19 10.29 20.57
C PRO A 44 0.10 11.01 20.17
N ALA A 45 0.58 11.93 21.01
CA ALA A 45 1.83 12.66 20.78
C ALA A 45 3.07 11.77 20.86
N ALA A 46 3.09 10.80 21.79
CA ALA A 46 4.16 9.83 21.89
C ALA A 46 4.11 8.81 20.74
N ALA A 47 2.91 8.35 20.37
CA ALA A 47 2.71 7.44 19.24
C ALA A 47 3.17 8.07 17.92
N ALA A 48 2.85 9.34 17.68
CA ALA A 48 3.23 10.07 16.46
C ALA A 48 4.75 10.20 16.28
N THR A 49 5.52 10.19 17.37
CA THR A 49 6.99 10.29 17.36
C THR A 49 7.69 8.93 17.48
N HIS A 50 6.93 7.84 17.56
CA HIS A 50 7.46 6.49 17.72
C HIS A 50 8.03 5.97 16.38
N GLN A 51 9.33 6.15 16.19
CA GLN A 51 10.06 5.78 14.96
C GLN A 51 9.79 4.33 14.48
N PRO A 52 9.74 3.31 15.35
CA PRO A 52 9.45 1.95 14.91
C PRO A 52 8.07 1.79 14.26
N ALA A 53 7.06 2.52 14.75
CA ALA A 53 5.71 2.49 14.16
C ALA A 53 5.69 3.14 12.78
N GLN A 54 6.47 4.23 12.60
CA GLN A 54 6.62 4.87 11.29
C GLN A 54 7.36 3.97 10.28
N LEU A 55 8.33 3.18 10.72
CA LEU A 55 9.08 2.27 9.83
C LEU A 55 8.24 1.11 9.29
N VAL A 56 7.09 0.81 9.90
CA VAL A 56 6.17 -0.24 9.42
C VAL A 56 5.71 0.02 7.99
N VAL A 57 5.41 1.27 7.63
CA VAL A 57 4.97 1.58 6.27
C VAL A 57 6.05 1.25 5.24
N LEU A 58 7.31 1.51 5.56
CA LEU A 58 8.44 1.20 4.70
C LEU A 58 8.59 -0.32 4.54
N ALA A 59 8.46 -1.08 5.64
CA ALA A 59 8.49 -2.54 5.59
C ALA A 59 7.35 -3.11 4.74
N VAL A 60 6.13 -2.56 4.87
CA VAL A 60 4.98 -2.98 4.06
C VAL A 60 5.18 -2.69 2.58
N VAL A 61 5.71 -1.51 2.22
CA VAL A 61 6.06 -1.19 0.82
C VAL A 61 7.09 -2.19 0.27
N LEU A 62 8.11 -2.56 1.06
CA LEU A 62 9.10 -3.55 0.66
C LEU A 62 8.51 -4.96 0.47
N VAL A 63 7.50 -5.34 1.26
CA VAL A 63 6.78 -6.63 1.13
C VAL A 63 5.80 -6.63 -0.03
N GLN A 64 5.22 -5.48 -0.37
CA GLN A 64 4.31 -5.36 -1.51
C GLN A 64 5.02 -5.63 -2.85
N ILE A 65 6.29 -5.24 -2.99
CA ILE A 65 7.07 -5.46 -4.21
C ILE A 65 7.14 -6.96 -4.62
N PRO A 66 7.61 -7.88 -3.76
CA PRO A 66 7.60 -9.30 -4.08
C PRO A 66 6.18 -9.85 -4.20
N LEU A 67 5.20 -9.34 -3.44
CA LEU A 67 3.81 -9.76 -3.57
C LEU A 67 3.26 -9.50 -4.97
N TYR A 68 3.51 -8.32 -5.56
CA TYR A 68 3.10 -8.01 -6.93
C TYR A 68 3.80 -8.88 -7.98
N ARG A 69 5.04 -9.31 -7.72
CA ARG A 69 5.76 -10.26 -8.59
C ARG A 69 5.13 -11.65 -8.54
N VAL A 70 4.79 -12.14 -7.35
CA VAL A 70 4.14 -13.45 -7.17
C VAL A 70 2.75 -13.47 -7.83
N LEU A 71 2.02 -12.36 -7.76
CA LEU A 71 0.71 -12.22 -8.40
C LEU A 71 0.80 -12.01 -9.93
N GLY A 72 2.01 -11.95 -10.52
CA GLY A 72 2.20 -11.82 -11.96
C GLY A 72 1.72 -10.50 -12.57
N VAL A 73 1.48 -9.47 -11.74
CA VAL A 73 0.81 -8.21 -12.15
C VAL A 73 1.60 -7.44 -13.22
N TYR A 74 2.91 -7.65 -13.31
CA TYR A 74 3.81 -6.92 -14.21
C TYR A 74 4.49 -7.81 -15.27
N GLY A 75 4.10 -9.09 -15.39
CA GLY A 75 4.73 -10.02 -16.35
C GLY A 75 6.25 -10.21 -16.13
N GLU A 76 6.96 -10.60 -17.19
CA GLU A 76 8.41 -10.89 -17.14
C GLU A 76 9.28 -9.62 -17.01
N ASP A 77 8.80 -8.48 -17.49
CA ASP A 77 9.52 -7.19 -17.43
C ASP A 77 9.57 -6.59 -16.01
N GLY A 78 8.66 -7.03 -15.12
CA GLY A 78 8.58 -6.57 -13.75
C GLY A 78 8.10 -5.12 -13.60
N PRO A 79 7.98 -4.61 -12.36
CA PRO A 79 7.51 -3.25 -12.12
C PRO A 79 8.53 -2.22 -12.61
N GLY A 80 8.08 -1.21 -13.34
CA GLY A 80 8.92 -0.08 -13.74
C GLY A 80 9.13 0.93 -12.60
N THR A 81 10.05 1.90 -12.79
CA THR A 81 10.33 2.95 -11.79
C THR A 81 9.08 3.74 -11.36
N LYS A 82 8.21 4.07 -12.33
CA LYS A 82 6.93 4.75 -12.07
C LYS A 82 6.02 3.90 -11.17
N ASP A 83 6.00 2.60 -11.37
CA ASP A 83 5.13 1.68 -10.62
C ASP A 83 5.57 1.56 -9.16
N TYR A 84 6.88 1.48 -8.92
CA TYR A 84 7.43 1.53 -7.56
C TYR A 84 7.06 2.83 -6.84
N LEU A 85 7.19 3.98 -7.52
CA LEU A 85 6.81 5.27 -6.97
C LEU A 85 5.31 5.31 -6.64
N PHE A 86 4.47 4.81 -7.55
CA PHE A 86 3.03 4.75 -7.35
C PHE A 86 2.64 3.90 -6.15
N ILE A 87 3.17 2.68 -6.05
CA ILE A 87 2.91 1.77 -4.92
C ILE A 87 3.33 2.42 -3.60
N ALA A 88 4.58 2.92 -3.54
CA ALA A 88 5.11 3.54 -2.34
C ALA A 88 4.29 4.75 -1.91
N PHE A 89 3.97 5.64 -2.85
CA PHE A 89 3.19 6.85 -2.59
C PHE A 89 1.76 6.55 -2.14
N MET A 90 1.08 5.63 -2.82
CA MET A 90 -0.30 5.26 -2.49
C MET A 90 -0.40 4.59 -1.13
N THR A 91 0.49 3.63 -0.85
CA THR A 91 0.53 2.95 0.45
C THR A 91 0.89 3.90 1.58
N PHE A 92 1.85 4.80 1.36
CA PHE A 92 2.19 5.85 2.34
C PHE A 92 1.01 6.78 2.61
N SER A 93 0.33 7.26 1.57
CA SER A 93 -0.77 8.21 1.70
C SER A 93 -1.92 7.62 2.51
N LEU A 94 -2.31 6.37 2.23
CA LEU A 94 -3.39 5.71 2.96
C LEU A 94 -3.00 5.32 4.38
N TRP A 95 -1.76 4.87 4.59
CA TRP A 95 -1.22 4.68 5.94
C TRP A 95 -1.30 5.98 6.76
N PHE A 96 -0.81 7.09 6.20
CA PHE A 96 -0.75 8.38 6.88
C PHE A 96 -2.14 8.91 7.26
N VAL A 97 -3.09 8.87 6.32
CA VAL A 97 -4.45 9.34 6.57
C VAL A 97 -5.17 8.44 7.58
N THR A 98 -5.11 7.11 7.42
CA THR A 98 -5.77 6.18 8.34
C THR A 98 -5.19 6.27 9.74
N TRP A 99 -3.85 6.23 9.88
CA TRP A 99 -3.22 6.30 11.20
C TRP A 99 -3.39 7.69 11.83
N GLY A 100 -3.32 8.76 11.04
CA GLY A 100 -3.61 10.12 11.51
C GLY A 100 -5.02 10.23 12.10
N ILE A 101 -6.04 9.71 11.41
CA ILE A 101 -7.41 9.69 11.93
C ILE A 101 -7.50 8.90 13.24
N MET A 102 -6.84 7.74 13.33
CA MET A 102 -6.83 6.92 14.55
C MET A 102 -6.21 7.67 15.73
N LEU A 103 -5.11 8.40 15.51
CA LEU A 103 -4.45 9.20 16.54
C LEU A 103 -5.33 10.37 17.02
N GLU A 104 -5.97 11.09 16.09
CA GLU A 104 -6.86 12.21 16.39
C GLU A 104 -8.12 11.76 17.15
N THR A 105 -8.66 10.60 16.78
CA THR A 105 -9.85 10.03 17.43
C THR A 105 -9.54 9.32 18.75
N GLY A 106 -8.26 9.11 19.08
CA GLY A 106 -7.82 8.33 20.24
C GLY A 106 -8.17 6.84 20.12
N PHE A 107 -8.31 6.33 18.89
CA PHE A 107 -8.61 4.92 18.64
C PHE A 107 -7.48 4.03 19.16
N GLN A 108 -7.85 2.98 19.90
CA GLN A 108 -6.94 1.98 20.45
C GLN A 108 -7.43 0.58 20.07
N VAL A 109 -6.50 -0.26 19.61
CA VAL A 109 -6.71 -1.68 19.27
C VAL A 109 -6.23 -2.58 20.39
#